data_AF-A0A0D6KAS1-F1
#
_entry.id   AF-A0A0D6KAS1-F1
#
_cell.length_a   1.000
_cell.length_b   1.000
_cell.length_c   1.000
_cell.angle_alpha   90.00
_cell.angle_beta   90.00
_cell.angle_gamma   90.00
#
_symmetry.space_group_name_H-M   'P 1'
#
loop_
_entity.id
_entity.type
_entity.pdbx_description
1 polymer ?
#
loop_
_entity_poly.entity_id
_entity_poly.type
_entity_poly.pdbx_seq_one_letter_code
_entity_poly.pdbx_strand_id
1 'polypeptide(L)'
;MWKRDIQGKFALKSDDYREVRSLRLTDDTWKALGIASECLGLTRADYLEHIVRQNTTPCITREDSEILAPHQESNEPQPSITRQREFPLTSDTERERQSVALPTIRELEILRDRILSQLKLGKQATGYKTAQKVLNRFIAELIGSV
;
A
#
# COMPACT_ATOMS: atom_id res chain seq x y z
N MET A 1 7.74 18.65 -24.65
CA MET A 1 8.85 18.67 -25.63
C MET A 1 10.12 19.05 -24.87
N TRP A 2 11.04 18.11 -24.66
CA TRP A 2 12.22 18.32 -23.81
C TRP A 2 13.28 19.08 -24.62
N LYS A 3 13.79 20.21 -24.09
CA LYS A 3 14.85 20.99 -24.75
C LYS A 3 16.13 20.17 -24.77
N ARG A 4 16.72 20.03 -25.96
CA ARG A 4 18.03 19.38 -26.16
C ARG A 4 19.12 20.31 -25.66
N ASP A 5 20.18 19.74 -25.10
CA ASP A 5 21.41 20.47 -24.80
C ASP A 5 22.29 20.62 -26.07
N ILE A 6 23.18 21.61 -26.08
CA ILE A 6 23.94 22.18 -27.21
C ILE A 6 24.88 21.21 -27.97
N GLN A 7 24.85 19.90 -27.69
CA GLN A 7 25.62 18.88 -28.40
C GLN A 7 24.78 17.69 -28.90
N GLY A 8 23.44 17.78 -28.87
CA GLY A 8 22.59 16.64 -29.27
C GLY A 8 22.65 15.46 -28.30
N LYS A 9 23.27 15.66 -27.13
CA LYS A 9 23.25 14.71 -26.01
C LYS A 9 21.99 14.94 -25.17
N PHE A 10 21.42 13.85 -24.68
CA PHE A 10 20.30 13.92 -23.73
C PHE A 10 20.79 14.61 -22.45
N ALA A 11 20.04 15.61 -21.98
CA ALA A 11 20.32 16.27 -20.71
C ALA A 11 20.37 15.24 -19.58
N LEU A 12 21.35 15.39 -18.68
CA LEU A 12 21.48 14.54 -17.49
C LEU A 12 20.18 14.65 -16.67
N LYS A 13 19.47 13.54 -16.46
CA LYS A 13 18.12 13.55 -15.86
C LYS A 13 18.08 13.94 -14.37
N SER A 14 19.22 13.95 -13.70
CA SER A 14 19.54 14.49 -12.36
C SER A 14 20.83 13.78 -11.91
N ASP A 15 21.67 14.45 -11.14
CA ASP A 15 22.85 13.87 -10.48
C ASP A 15 22.57 13.52 -9.00
N ASP A 16 21.28 13.46 -8.65
CA ASP A 16 20.84 13.18 -7.29
C ASP A 16 21.03 11.70 -6.97
N TYR A 17 21.75 11.41 -5.89
CA TYR A 17 21.87 10.06 -5.36
C TYR A 17 20.48 9.52 -5.00
N ARG A 18 20.05 8.47 -5.72
CA ARG A 18 18.81 7.75 -5.43
C ARG A 18 19.15 6.43 -4.77
N GLU A 19 18.47 6.13 -3.68
CA GLU A 19 18.62 4.85 -3.00
C GLU A 19 17.96 3.75 -3.84
N VAL A 20 18.77 2.82 -4.36
CA VAL A 20 18.29 1.71 -5.19
C VAL A 20 18.09 0.49 -4.31
N ARG A 21 16.88 -0.07 -4.34
CA ARG A 21 16.53 -1.33 -3.65
C ARG A 21 16.04 -2.36 -4.67
N SER A 22 16.33 -3.62 -4.42
CA SER A 22 15.81 -4.74 -5.21
C SER A 22 14.76 -5.52 -4.42
N LEU A 23 13.65 -5.85 -5.08
CA LEU A 23 12.55 -6.64 -4.54
C LEU A 23 12.32 -7.87 -5.42
N ARG A 24 12.05 -9.02 -4.80
CA ARG A 24 11.62 -10.23 -5.50
C ARG A 24 10.12 -10.37 -5.38
N LEU A 25 9.44 -10.46 -6.50
CA LEU A 25 7.98 -10.56 -6.60
C LEU A 25 7.62 -11.66 -7.59
N THR A 26 6.43 -12.25 -7.43
CA THR A 26 5.86 -13.10 -8.48
C THR A 26 5.36 -12.24 -9.64
N ASP A 27 5.29 -12.81 -10.83
CA ASP A 27 4.81 -12.12 -12.04
C ASP A 27 3.42 -11.50 -11.84
N ASP A 28 2.52 -12.26 -11.20
CA ASP A 28 1.16 -11.80 -10.88
C ASP A 28 1.18 -10.58 -9.96
N THR A 29 2.05 -10.58 -8.97
CA THR A 29 2.19 -9.48 -8.00
C THR A 29 2.81 -8.25 -8.67
N TRP A 30 3.80 -8.45 -9.55
CA TRP A 30 4.39 -7.36 -10.34
C TRP A 30 3.38 -6.71 -11.28
N LYS A 31 2.52 -7.52 -11.90
CA LYS A 31 1.42 -7.05 -12.75
C LYS A 31 0.39 -6.26 -11.95
N ALA A 32 -0.04 -6.79 -10.81
CA ALA A 32 -0.97 -6.11 -9.92
C ALA A 32 -0.41 -4.77 -9.42
N LEU A 33 0.87 -4.72 -9.08
CA LEU A 33 1.57 -3.49 -8.69
C LEU A 33 1.55 -2.45 -9.80
N GLY A 34 1.77 -2.87 -11.05
CA GLY A 34 1.64 -2.01 -12.22
C GLY A 34 0.26 -1.36 -12.31
N ILE A 35 -0.78 -2.17 -12.28
CA ILE A 35 -2.18 -1.71 -12.37
C ILE A 35 -2.50 -0.74 -11.23
N ALA A 36 -2.10 -1.06 -9.99
CA ALA A 36 -2.34 -0.21 -8.83
C ALA A 36 -1.64 1.15 -8.95
N SER A 37 -0.37 1.16 -9.36
CA SER A 37 0.39 2.39 -9.57
C SER A 37 -0.22 3.27 -10.67
N GLU A 38 -0.67 2.68 -11.77
CA GLU A 38 -1.29 3.38 -12.89
C GLU A 38 -2.65 4.00 -12.51
N CYS A 39 -3.46 3.31 -11.68
CA CYS A 39 -4.71 3.86 -11.16
C CYS A 39 -4.50 5.13 -10.33
N LEU A 40 -3.32 5.29 -9.72
CA LEU A 40 -2.93 6.46 -8.93
C LEU A 40 -2.11 7.48 -9.73
N GLY A 41 -1.82 7.22 -11.01
CA GLY A 41 -0.95 8.06 -11.83
C GLY A 41 0.51 8.11 -11.35
N LEU A 42 0.94 7.12 -10.57
CA LEU A 42 2.29 7.01 -10.00
C LEU A 42 3.13 6.01 -10.79
N THR A 43 4.46 6.15 -10.72
CA THR A 43 5.34 5.06 -11.16
C THR A 43 5.29 3.91 -10.15
N ARG A 44 5.60 2.69 -10.58
CA ARG A 44 5.70 1.54 -9.67
C ARG A 44 6.66 1.80 -8.50
N ALA A 45 7.76 2.52 -8.75
CA ALA A 45 8.73 2.88 -7.73
C ALA A 45 8.15 3.87 -6.72
N ASP A 46 7.51 4.94 -7.19
CA ASP A 46 6.90 5.95 -6.30
C ASP A 46 5.75 5.36 -5.48
N TYR A 47 4.99 4.42 -6.06
CA TYR A 47 3.95 3.71 -5.36
C TYR A 47 4.52 2.82 -4.24
N LEU A 48 5.64 2.12 -4.49
CA LEU A 48 6.34 1.36 -3.46
C LEU A 48 6.89 2.27 -2.35
N GLU A 49 7.47 3.42 -2.69
CA GLU A 49 7.90 4.41 -1.69
C GLU A 49 6.72 4.91 -0.86
N HIS A 50 5.58 5.21 -1.50
CA HIS A 50 4.37 5.63 -0.80
C HIS A 50 3.91 4.56 0.19
N ILE A 51 3.85 3.30 -0.23
CA ILE A 51 3.51 2.17 0.65
C ILE A 51 4.47 2.10 1.85
N VAL A 52 5.79 2.17 1.62
CA VAL A 52 6.79 2.07 2.70
C VAL A 52 6.68 3.23 3.69
N ARG A 53 6.44 4.45 3.19
CA ARG A 53 6.27 5.66 4.03
C ARG A 53 4.96 5.68 4.81
N GLN A 54 3.90 5.06 4.29
CA GLN A 54 2.61 4.98 4.99
C GLN A 54 2.59 3.81 5.98
N ASN A 55 3.33 2.73 5.71
CA ASN A 55 3.42 1.54 6.58
C ASN A 55 4.56 1.63 7.59
N THR A 56 5.00 2.84 7.97
CA THR A 56 6.06 3.05 8.96
C THR A 56 5.58 2.77 10.38
N THR A 57 5.02 1.58 10.63
CA THR A 57 5.15 0.87 11.90
C THR A 57 6.47 0.10 11.90
N PRO A 58 7.17 0.01 13.05
CA PRO A 58 8.54 -0.49 13.10
C PRO A 58 8.57 -1.97 12.72
N CYS A 59 9.23 -2.29 11.61
CA CYS A 59 9.59 -3.67 11.31
C CYS A 59 10.63 -4.12 12.35
N ILE A 60 10.43 -5.32 12.91
CA ILE A 60 11.26 -5.96 13.95
C ILE A 60 12.71 -6.22 13.51
N THR A 61 13.07 -5.95 12.25
CA THR A 61 14.44 -6.07 11.73
C THR A 61 15.13 -4.74 11.45
N ARG A 62 14.62 -3.61 11.96
CA ARG A 62 15.38 -2.36 11.95
C ARG A 62 16.39 -2.41 13.10
N GLU A 63 17.39 -3.28 12.96
CA GLU A 63 18.62 -3.14 13.72
C GLU A 63 19.35 -1.91 13.17
N ASP A 64 19.63 -1.00 14.08
CA ASP A 64 20.31 0.26 13.85
C ASP A 64 21.65 0.02 13.16
N SER A 65 21.73 0.30 11.86
CA SER A 65 23.01 0.44 11.14
C SER A 65 23.68 1.76 11.53
N GLU A 66 23.94 1.94 12.82
CA GLU A 66 24.82 2.96 13.39
C GLU A 66 25.75 2.32 14.43
N ILE A 67 26.62 1.39 13.99
CA ILE A 67 27.90 1.16 14.69
C ILE A 67 29.02 1.03 13.65
N LEU A 68 29.80 2.10 13.53
CA LEU A 68 31.14 2.12 12.99
C LEU A 68 32.06 1.22 13.85
N ALA A 69 32.68 0.18 13.26
CA ALA A 69 34.07 -0.24 13.52
C ALA A 69 34.50 -1.42 12.60
N PRO A 70 35.81 -1.61 12.34
CA PRO A 70 36.35 -2.28 11.15
C PRO A 70 36.84 -3.73 11.36
N HIS A 71 36.87 -4.51 10.25
CA HIS A 71 37.48 -5.85 10.04
C HIS A 71 36.87 -7.01 10.86
N GLN A 72 36.63 -8.23 10.33
CA GLN A 72 37.55 -9.09 9.58
C GLN A 72 36.77 -10.26 8.91
N GLU A 73 37.36 -10.80 7.83
CA GLU A 73 36.86 -11.84 6.92
C GLU A 73 36.39 -13.16 7.57
N SER A 74 35.35 -13.81 7.04
CA SER A 74 35.47 -15.12 6.36
C SER A 74 34.12 -15.74 5.98
N ASN A 75 34.05 -16.16 4.71
CA ASN A 75 33.27 -17.26 4.13
C ASN A 75 31.75 -17.38 4.41
N GLU A 76 30.98 -17.03 3.38
CA GLU A 76 29.64 -17.57 3.09
C GLU A 76 29.69 -19.12 3.00
N PRO A 77 28.59 -19.83 3.34
CA PRO A 77 27.61 -20.08 2.29
C PRO A 77 26.15 -19.87 2.73
N GLN A 78 25.38 -19.39 1.76
CA GLN A 78 23.92 -19.17 1.74
C GLN A 78 23.10 -20.23 2.52
N PRO A 79 22.03 -19.83 3.24
CA PRO A 79 21.09 -20.81 3.77
C PRO A 79 20.11 -21.29 2.69
N SER A 80 20.00 -22.61 2.64
CA SER A 80 19.17 -23.42 1.78
C SER A 80 17.66 -23.23 2.01
N ILE A 81 16.91 -23.46 0.95
CA ILE A 81 15.44 -23.42 0.88
C ILE A 81 14.90 -24.76 1.37
N THR A 82 14.42 -24.86 2.62
CA THR A 82 13.38 -25.84 2.98
C THR A 82 12.67 -25.46 4.29
N ARG A 83 11.39 -25.08 4.23
CA ARG A 83 10.39 -25.50 5.24
C ARG A 83 8.94 -25.23 4.83
N GLN A 84 8.31 -26.30 4.37
CA GLN A 84 6.97 -26.80 4.76
C GLN A 84 6.15 -25.89 5.69
N ARG A 85 5.01 -25.38 5.20
CA ARG A 85 3.77 -25.29 6.00
C ARG A 85 2.56 -25.22 5.06
N GLU A 86 1.99 -26.38 4.77
CA GLU A 86 0.61 -26.51 4.28
C GLU A 86 -0.35 -26.06 5.38
N PHE A 87 -1.38 -25.27 5.05
CA PHE A 87 -2.72 -25.24 5.65
C PHE A 87 -3.65 -24.35 4.77
N PRO A 88 -4.99 -24.53 4.83
CA PRO A 88 -5.76 -24.95 3.66
C PRO A 88 -6.57 -23.84 2.94
N LEU A 89 -6.91 -24.17 1.69
CA LEU A 89 -7.98 -23.68 0.82
C LEU A 89 -9.22 -23.12 1.56
N THR A 90 -9.73 -21.94 1.18
CA THR A 90 -11.15 -21.68 0.81
C THR A 90 -11.47 -20.20 0.57
N SER A 91 -12.45 -20.00 -0.31
CA SER A 91 -13.29 -18.82 -0.56
C SER A 91 -12.72 -17.64 -1.34
N ASP A 92 -13.13 -17.59 -2.61
CA ASP A 92 -13.44 -16.41 -3.38
C ASP A 92 -13.94 -15.25 -2.50
N THR A 93 -13.33 -14.08 -2.61
CA THR A 93 -14.05 -12.82 -2.53
C THR A 93 -13.25 -11.76 -3.28
N GLU A 94 -13.74 -11.46 -4.48
CA GLU A 94 -13.51 -10.20 -5.19
C GLU A 94 -13.71 -9.01 -4.23
N ARG A 95 -12.74 -8.09 -4.14
CA ARG A 95 -12.95 -6.65 -3.89
C ARG A 95 -11.62 -5.92 -3.86
N GLU A 96 -11.30 -5.22 -4.94
CA GLU A 96 -11.63 -3.81 -5.16
C GLU A 96 -10.81 -2.86 -4.27
N ARG A 97 -9.74 -2.36 -4.89
CA ARG A 97 -9.36 -0.94 -4.99
C ARG A 97 -9.45 -0.13 -3.69
N GLN A 98 -8.31 0.00 -3.03
CA GLN A 98 -8.05 1.12 -2.12
C GLN A 98 -6.95 1.99 -2.73
N SER A 99 -7.39 2.96 -3.53
CA SER A 99 -6.64 4.18 -3.83
C SER A 99 -6.84 5.15 -2.67
N VAL A 100 -5.75 5.65 -2.09
CA VAL A 100 -5.74 6.76 -1.13
C VAL A 100 -5.99 8.06 -1.89
N ALA A 101 -7.20 8.22 -2.43
CA ALA A 101 -7.87 9.51 -2.39
C ALA A 101 -8.52 9.60 -1.00
N LEU A 102 -8.80 10.81 -0.49
CA LEU A 102 -9.83 10.92 0.55
C LEU A 102 -11.00 10.06 0.07
N PRO A 103 -11.43 9.04 0.84
CA PRO A 103 -12.43 8.11 0.35
C PRO A 103 -13.59 8.94 -0.15
N THR A 104 -13.91 8.78 -1.43
CA THR A 104 -14.97 9.61 -2.02
C THR A 104 -16.21 9.42 -1.16
N ILE A 105 -17.03 10.46 -0.97
CA ILE A 105 -18.23 10.39 -0.11
C ILE A 105 -19.02 9.10 -0.40
N ARG A 106 -19.06 8.72 -1.68
CA ARG A 106 -19.65 7.49 -2.20
C ARG A 106 -19.01 6.21 -1.66
N GLU A 107 -17.68 6.11 -1.53
CA GLU A 107 -17.00 4.95 -0.94
C GLU A 107 -17.33 4.80 0.54
N LEU A 108 -17.37 5.90 1.30
CA LEU A 108 -17.76 5.90 2.70
C LEU A 108 -19.22 5.43 2.88
N GLU A 109 -20.12 5.85 1.99
CA GLU A 109 -21.52 5.39 1.96
C GLU A 109 -21.64 3.89 1.64
N ILE A 110 -20.86 3.40 0.66
CA ILE A 110 -20.80 1.98 0.32
C ILE A 110 -20.31 1.16 1.52
N LEU A 111 -19.28 1.66 2.23
CA LEU A 111 -18.76 1.00 3.42
C LEU A 111 -19.79 0.97 4.56
N ARG A 112 -20.50 2.08 4.80
CA ARG A 112 -21.62 2.13 5.76
C ARG A 112 -22.65 1.05 5.45
N ASP A 113 -23.10 0.96 4.20
CA ASP A 113 -24.16 0.02 3.81
C ASP A 113 -23.70 -1.44 3.95
N ARG A 114 -22.41 -1.71 3.70
CA ARG A 114 -21.79 -3.02 3.96
C ARG A 114 -21.72 -3.36 5.44
N ILE A 115 -21.40 -2.41 6.31
CA ILE A 115 -21.37 -2.64 7.77
C ILE A 115 -22.79 -2.87 8.29
N LEU A 116 -23.75 -2.06 7.84
CA LEU A 116 -25.15 -2.19 8.23
C LEU A 116 -25.77 -3.52 7.79
N SER A 117 -25.35 -4.09 6.65
CA SER A 117 -25.83 -5.41 6.22
C SER A 117 -25.27 -6.56 7.06
N GLN A 118 -24.05 -6.42 7.62
CA GLN A 118 -23.45 -7.42 8.51
C GLN A 118 -24.15 -7.52 9.87
N LEU A 119 -24.80 -6.44 10.32
CA LEU A 119 -25.56 -6.44 11.58
C LEU A 119 -26.77 -7.38 11.53
N LYS A 120 -27.20 -7.84 10.34
CA LYS A 120 -28.38 -8.71 10.13
C LYS A 120 -29.66 -8.17 10.82
N LEU A 121 -29.75 -6.86 11.01
CA LEU A 121 -30.90 -6.19 11.61
C LEU A 121 -31.89 -5.78 10.51
N GLY A 122 -33.19 -5.87 10.78
CA GLY A 122 -34.21 -5.31 9.89
C GLY A 122 -34.10 -3.79 9.82
N LYS A 123 -34.42 -3.19 8.67
CA LYS A 123 -34.33 -1.72 8.45
C LYS A 123 -35.18 -0.90 9.43
N GLN A 124 -36.21 -1.51 10.02
CA GLN A 124 -37.07 -0.86 11.02
C GLN A 124 -36.61 -1.08 12.47
N ALA A 125 -35.60 -1.94 12.70
CA ALA A 125 -35.07 -2.17 14.02
C ALA A 125 -34.43 -0.88 14.57
N THR A 126 -34.67 -0.61 15.85
CA THR A 126 -34.12 0.56 16.55
C THR A 126 -32.59 0.57 16.53
N GLY A 127 -31.96 -0.60 16.69
CA GLY A 127 -30.51 -0.77 16.58
C GLY A 127 -29.96 -0.41 15.20
N TYR A 128 -30.66 -0.78 14.12
CA TYR A 128 -30.25 -0.44 12.76
C TYR A 128 -30.25 1.07 12.52
N LYS A 129 -31.34 1.76 12.90
CA LYS A 129 -31.47 3.21 12.75
C LYS A 129 -30.43 3.96 13.58
N THR A 130 -30.12 3.46 14.78
CA THR A 130 -29.12 4.06 15.66
C THR A 130 -27.72 3.93 15.06
N ALA A 131 -27.32 2.73 14.63
CA ALA A 131 -26.04 2.50 13.97
C ALA A 131 -25.89 3.34 12.69
N GLN A 132 -26.94 3.39 11.86
CA GLN A 132 -26.97 4.19 10.64
C GLN A 132 -26.76 5.69 10.94
N LYS A 133 -27.42 6.22 11.97
CA LYS A 133 -27.28 7.62 12.38
C LYS A 133 -25.86 7.95 12.85
N VAL A 134 -25.26 7.08 13.66
CA VAL A 134 -23.88 7.26 14.15
C VAL A 134 -22.87 7.21 13.00
N LEU A 135 -23.01 6.25 12.09
CA LEU A 135 -22.14 6.14 10.91
C LEU A 135 -22.27 7.36 9.98
N ASN A 136 -23.49 7.85 9.75
CA ASN A 136 -23.70 9.06 8.95
C ASN A 136 -23.04 10.30 9.61
N ARG A 137 -23.12 10.42 10.94
CA ARG A 137 -22.43 11.49 11.68
C ARG A 137 -20.91 11.37 11.56
N PHE A 138 -20.37 10.16 11.71
CA PHE A 138 -18.94 9.91 11.54
C PHE A 138 -18.45 10.31 10.15
N ILE A 139 -19.17 9.94 9.09
CA ILE A 139 -18.86 10.36 7.72
C ILE A 139 -18.89 11.88 7.57
N ALA A 140 -19.89 12.56 8.15
CA ALA A 140 -19.98 14.01 8.11
C ALA A 140 -18.82 14.70 8.85
N GLU A 141 -18.37 14.18 10.00
CA GLU A 141 -17.23 14.71 10.75
C GLU A 141 -15.90 14.55 10.01
N LEU A 142 -15.73 13.45 9.26
CA LEU A 142 -14.56 13.25 8.39
C LEU A 142 -14.54 14.23 7.20
N ILE A 143 -15.71 14.57 6.65
CA ILE A 143 -15.82 15.49 5.51
C ILE A 143 -15.73 16.96 5.97
N GLY A 144 -16.28 17.28 7.13
CA GLY A 144 -16.33 18.64 7.68
C GLY A 144 -15.11 19.08 8.49
N SER A 145 -14.14 18.20 8.77
CA SER A 145 -12.88 18.53 9.46
C SER A 145 -11.77 19.04 8.51
N VAL A 146 -12.13 19.67 7.40
CA VAL A 146 -11.20 20.29 6.43
C VAL A 146 -11.23 21.80 6.56
#